data_AF-A0A7V1I0G5-F1
#
_entry.id   AF-A0A7V1I0G5-F1
#
_cell.length_a   1.000
_cell.length_b   1.000
_cell.length_c   1.000
_cell.angle_alpha   90.00
_cell.angle_beta   90.00
_cell.angle_gamma   90.00
#
_symmetry.space_group_name_H-M   'P 1'
#
loop_
_entity.id
_entity.type
_entity.pdbx_description
1 polymer ?
#
loop_
_entity_poly.entity_id
_entity_poly.type
_entity_poly.pdbx_seq_one_letter_code
_entity_poly.pdbx_strand_id
1 'polypeptide(L)'
;SRDYGSYADSAIITITKEGGGPMYIPWFQTVAQVGDYGTTEWMQWSWAAPTTGTYTISMGILNDVDGNFPSWALFDGFTAVPEPSILLLLGSGLLGFGLFRRNKTV
;
A
#
# COMPACT_ATOMS: atom_id res chain seq x y z
N SER A 1 -3.85 -12.25 40.40
CA SER A 1 -3.95 -12.16 38.93
C SER A 1 -2.81 -11.25 38.47
N ARG A 2 -1.94 -11.71 37.57
CA ARG A 2 -0.79 -10.93 37.12
C ARG A 2 -1.27 -9.81 36.17
N ASP A 3 -1.03 -8.60 36.61
CA ASP A 3 -1.21 -7.29 36.03
C ASP A 3 -0.06 -6.94 35.05
N TYR A 4 0.11 -7.73 33.98
CA TYR A 4 0.90 -7.29 32.81
C TYR A 4 -0.01 -6.48 31.89
N GLY A 5 -0.48 -5.32 32.39
CA GLY A 5 -1.36 -4.41 31.69
C GLY A 5 -0.65 -3.80 30.47
N SER A 6 -0.87 -4.41 29.31
CA SER A 6 -0.94 -3.80 27.97
C SER A 6 0.27 -2.98 27.49
N TYR A 7 1.32 -3.67 27.05
CA TYR A 7 2.28 -3.18 26.06
C TYR A 7 1.67 -3.17 24.64
N ALA A 8 0.38 -2.87 24.55
CA ALA A 8 -0.34 -2.96 23.29
C ALA A 8 -0.10 -1.66 22.53
N ASP A 9 0.90 -1.69 21.65
CA ASP A 9 1.03 -0.69 20.60
C ASP A 9 0.47 -1.27 19.29
N SER A 10 0.04 -0.38 18.41
CA SER A 10 -0.51 -0.75 17.12
C SER A 10 0.20 -0.01 15.99
N ALA A 11 0.37 -0.71 14.88
CA ALA A 11 0.83 -0.14 13.63
C ALA A 11 -0.31 -0.17 12.62
N ILE A 12 -0.42 0.89 11.83
CA ILE A 12 -1.45 1.04 10.81
C ILE A 12 -0.82 1.53 9.52
N ILE A 13 -1.34 1.04 8.40
CA ILE A 13 -1.04 1.60 7.10
C ILE A 13 -2.31 2.22 6.56
N THR A 14 -2.18 3.48 6.13
CA THR A 14 -3.26 4.22 5.48
C THR A 14 -2.86 4.59 4.07
N ILE A 15 -3.84 4.60 3.18
CA ILE A 15 -3.65 5.02 1.79
C ILE A 15 -4.71 6.07 1.46
N THR A 16 -4.28 7.22 0.95
CA THR A 16 -5.17 8.31 0.52
C THR A 16 -4.88 8.67 -0.94
N LYS A 17 -5.95 8.99 -1.68
CA LYS A 17 -5.83 9.46 -3.06
C LYS A 17 -5.58 10.96 -3.09
N GLU A 18 -4.65 11.42 -3.91
CA GLU A 18 -4.50 12.85 -4.18
C GLU A 18 -5.76 13.41 -4.85
N GLY A 19 -6.12 14.65 -4.52
CA GLY A 19 -7.34 15.30 -5.03
C GLY A 19 -8.62 14.89 -4.30
N GLY A 20 -8.52 14.08 -3.25
CA GLY A 20 -9.64 13.67 -2.40
C GLY A 20 -10.19 12.29 -2.76
N GLY A 21 -10.88 11.69 -1.78
CA GLY A 21 -11.37 10.32 -1.86
C GLY A 21 -11.41 9.68 -0.47
N PRO A 22 -11.91 8.44 -0.36
CA PRO A 22 -11.88 7.71 0.90
C PRO A 22 -10.43 7.38 1.30
N MET A 23 -10.20 7.30 2.61
CA MET A 23 -8.99 6.70 3.18
C MET A 23 -9.16 5.18 3.20
N TYR A 24 -8.13 4.45 2.78
CA TYR A 24 -8.07 2.99 2.86
C TYR A 24 -7.15 2.58 4.00
N ILE A 25 -7.49 1.48 4.68
CA ILE A 25 -6.66 0.86 5.73
C ILE A 25 -6.39 -0.58 5.31
N PRO A 26 -5.42 -0.83 4.41
CA PRO A 26 -5.13 -2.17 3.92
C PRO A 26 -4.52 -3.09 4.99
N TRP A 27 -3.93 -2.51 6.04
CA TRP A 27 -3.22 -3.28 7.04
C TRP A 27 -3.25 -2.57 8.40
N PHE A 28 -3.43 -3.36 9.46
CA PHE A 28 -3.41 -2.97 10.85
C PHE A 28 -2.91 -4.16 11.67
N GLN A 29 -2.03 -3.91 12.64
CA GLN A 29 -1.55 -4.94 13.55
C GLN A 29 -1.29 -4.38 14.94
N THR A 30 -1.59 -5.19 15.96
CA THR A 30 -1.20 -4.93 17.35
C THR A 30 -0.05 -5.84 17.78
N VAL A 31 0.85 -5.33 18.62
CA VAL A 31 1.92 -6.12 19.26
C VAL A 31 1.50 -6.72 20.62
N ALA A 32 0.22 -6.59 21.01
CA ALA A 32 -0.28 -7.10 22.28
C ALA A 32 -0.02 -8.60 22.52
N GLN A 33 0.19 -9.38 21.45
CA GLN A 33 0.45 -10.82 21.50
C GLN A 33 1.91 -11.19 21.77
N VAL A 34 2.87 -10.28 21.52
CA VAL A 34 4.31 -10.58 21.64
C VAL A 34 4.90 -10.18 23.00
N GLY A 35 4.13 -9.48 23.82
CA GLY A 35 4.53 -9.08 25.18
C GLY A 35 5.54 -7.93 25.20
N ASP A 36 6.09 -7.68 26.39
CA ASP A 36 7.01 -6.58 26.64
C ASP A 36 8.30 -6.70 25.81
N TYR A 37 8.70 -5.61 25.15
CA TYR A 37 9.82 -5.55 24.20
C TYR A 37 9.77 -6.58 23.06
N GLY A 38 8.60 -7.19 22.81
CA GLY A 38 8.41 -8.14 21.72
C GLY A 38 8.29 -7.47 20.36
N THR A 39 8.63 -8.21 19.30
CA THR A 39 8.46 -7.76 17.91
C THR A 39 7.68 -8.79 17.12
N THR A 40 6.80 -8.35 16.21
CA THR A 40 6.18 -9.25 15.24
C THR A 40 7.14 -9.58 14.10
N GLU A 41 6.92 -10.70 13.43
CA GLU A 41 7.63 -11.02 12.19
C GLU A 41 7.27 -10.04 11.05
N TRP A 42 8.10 -10.02 10.00
CA TRP A 42 7.79 -9.27 8.78
C TRP A 42 6.53 -9.84 8.12
N MET A 43 5.55 -8.96 7.87
CA MET A 43 4.29 -9.34 7.24
C MET A 43 4.16 -8.66 5.90
N GLN A 44 3.96 -9.47 4.87
CA GLN A 44 3.63 -8.98 3.54
C GLN A 44 2.13 -8.66 3.46
N TRP A 45 1.79 -7.53 2.86
CA TRP A 45 0.42 -7.22 2.44
C TRP A 45 0.44 -6.63 1.03
N SER A 46 -0.73 -6.63 0.41
CA SER A 46 -0.92 -6.06 -0.93
C SER A 46 -2.22 -5.27 -0.97
N TRP A 47 -2.22 -4.20 -1.73
CA TRP A 47 -3.41 -3.39 -1.96
C TRP A 47 -3.51 -3.05 -3.45
N ALA A 48 -4.71 -3.19 -4.01
CA ALA A 48 -5.00 -2.83 -5.39
C ALA A 48 -5.74 -1.49 -5.41
N ALA A 49 -5.21 -0.52 -6.16
CA ALA A 49 -5.86 0.76 -6.34
C ALA A 49 -7.22 0.57 -7.05
N PRO A 50 -8.34 1.07 -6.48
CA PRO A 50 -9.67 0.88 -7.08
C PRO A 50 -9.89 1.72 -8.33
N THR A 51 -9.09 2.78 -8.50
CA THR A 51 -9.11 3.66 -9.67
C THR A 51 -7.70 4.11 -9.99
N THR A 52 -7.44 4.50 -11.24
CA THR A 52 -6.17 5.15 -11.59
C THR A 52 -6.00 6.48 -10.85
N GLY A 53 -4.77 6.77 -10.43
CA GLY A 53 -4.37 8.05 -9.86
C GLY A 53 -3.13 7.93 -8.97
N THR A 54 -2.74 9.06 -8.39
CA THR A 54 -1.67 9.14 -7.41
C THR A 54 -2.22 8.86 -6.01
N TYR A 55 -1.51 8.03 -5.26
CA TYR A 55 -1.86 7.66 -3.90
C TYR A 55 -0.67 7.89 -2.97
N THR A 56 -0.95 8.36 -1.77
CA THR A 56 0.02 8.48 -0.69
C THR A 56 -0.18 7.31 0.26
N ILE A 57 0.88 6.55 0.48
CA ILE A 57 0.94 5.51 1.52
C ILE A 57 1.57 6.14 2.76
N SER A 58 0.90 6.01 3.90
CA SER A 58 1.36 6.51 5.19
C SER A 58 1.39 5.37 6.20
N MET A 59 2.47 5.31 6.98
CA MET A 59 2.58 4.41 8.13
C MET A 59 2.34 5.21 9.40
N GLY A 60 1.49 4.68 10.27
CA GLY A 60 1.20 5.24 11.59
C GLY A 60 1.52 4.24 12.68
N ILE A 61 1.93 4.77 13.83
CA ILE A 61 2.13 4.01 15.06
C ILE A 61 1.25 4.66 16.12
N LEU A 62 0.47 3.83 16.80
CA LEU A 62 -0.38 4.21 17.91
C LEU A 62 0.20 3.56 19.15
N ASN A 63 0.43 4.39 20.15
CA ASN A 63 0.69 3.92 21.49
C ASN A 63 -0.67 3.87 22.20
N ASP A 64 -1.25 2.67 22.33
CA ASP A 64 -2.67 2.54 22.68
C ASP A 64 -2.93 2.69 24.19
N VAL A 65 -1.92 2.53 25.05
CA VAL A 65 -2.14 2.50 26.51
C VAL A 65 -1.14 3.30 27.35
N ASP A 66 0.17 3.18 27.14
CA ASP A 66 1.16 3.87 27.96
C ASP A 66 2.31 4.48 27.15
N GLY A 67 2.56 5.78 27.32
CA GLY A 67 3.60 6.52 26.61
C GLY A 67 5.02 6.34 27.19
N ASN A 68 5.30 5.27 27.94
CA ASN A 68 6.55 5.17 28.69
C ASN A 68 7.75 4.81 27.82
N PHE A 69 7.53 4.08 26.72
CA PHE A 69 8.57 3.63 25.82
C PHE A 69 8.26 4.01 24.37
N PRO A 70 9.30 4.27 23.55
CA PRO A 70 9.11 4.56 22.15
C PRO A 70 8.78 3.28 21.37
N SER A 71 7.69 3.34 20.61
CA SER A 71 7.25 2.28 19.72
C SER A 71 7.72 2.58 18.29
N TRP A 72 8.02 1.54 17.52
CA TRP A 72 8.53 1.68 16.15
C TRP A 72 7.92 0.61 15.24
N ALA A 73 7.76 0.96 13.97
CA ALA A 73 7.29 0.09 12.90
C ALA A 73 8.17 0.35 11.67
N LEU A 74 8.47 -0.70 10.92
CA LEU A 74 9.32 -0.64 9.74
C LEU A 74 8.55 -1.10 8.50
N PHE A 75 8.96 -0.59 7.35
CA PHE A 75 8.40 -0.96 6.07
C PHE A 75 9.49 -1.14 5.02
N ASP A 76 9.40 -2.21 4.22
CA ASP A 76 10.36 -2.53 3.17
C ASP A 76 9.68 -3.32 2.03
N GLY A 77 10.37 -3.46 0.89
CA GLY A 77 9.94 -4.34 -0.22
C GLY A 77 8.94 -3.70 -1.18
N PHE A 78 9.00 -2.39 -1.40
CA PHE A 78 8.11 -1.72 -2.34
C PHE A 78 8.44 -2.09 -3.80
N THR A 79 7.45 -2.63 -4.51
CA THR A 79 7.49 -2.73 -5.97
C THR A 79 6.67 -1.60 -6.57
N ALA A 80 7.30 -0.72 -7.35
CA ALA A 80 6.58 0.29 -8.11
C ALA A 80 5.58 -0.40 -9.06
N VAL A 81 4.32 0.01 -9.00
CA VAL A 81 3.30 -0.47 -9.94
C VAL A 81 3.61 0.16 -11.30
N PRO A 82 3.97 -0.62 -12.34
CA PRO A 82 4.25 -0.05 -13.65
C PRO A 82 3.02 0.68 -14.18
N GLU A 83 3.22 1.85 -14.79
CA GLU A 83 2.13 2.50 -15.52
C GLU A 83 1.57 1.53 -16.57
N PRO A 84 0.24 1.39 -16.68
CA PRO A 84 -0.32 0.47 -17.65
C PRO A 84 0.12 0.88 -19.07
N SER A 85 0.57 -0.09 -19.88
CA SER A 85 1.15 0.12 -21.22
C SER A 85 0.13 0.55 -22.29
N ILE A 86 -0.88 1.36 -21.93
CA ILE A 86 -1.99 1.78 -22.80
C ILE A 86 -1.46 2.59 -23.98
N LEU A 87 -0.41 3.40 -23.78
CA LEU A 87 0.25 4.13 -24.86
C LEU A 87 0.94 3.20 -25.86
N LEU A 88 1.54 2.10 -25.38
CA LEU A 88 2.11 1.07 -26.25
C LEU A 88 1.01 0.35 -27.04
N LEU A 89 -0.10 0.00 -26.37
CA LEU A 89 -1.25 -0.62 -27.02
C LEU A 89 -1.88 0.31 -28.07
N LEU A 90 -2.09 1.57 -27.73
CA LEU A 90 -2.62 2.59 -28.64
C LEU A 90 -1.68 2.82 -29.83
N GLY A 91 -0.38 3.00 -29.57
CA GLY A 91 0.62 3.23 -30.60
C GLY A 91 0.74 2.06 -31.57
N SER A 92 0.79 0.82 -31.05
CA SER A 92 0.85 -0.39 -31.87
C SER A 92 -0.45 -0.63 -32.66
N GLY A 93 -1.61 -0.35 -32.06
CA GLY A 93 -2.90 -0.40 -32.75
C GLY A 93 -2.97 0.58 -33.92
N LEU A 94 -2.57 1.84 -33.71
CA LEU A 94 -2.54 2.86 -34.76
C LEU A 94 -1.57 2.51 -35.90
N LEU A 95 -0.38 1.99 -35.57
CA LEU A 95 0.57 1.49 -36.57
C LEU A 95 -0.01 0.33 -37.37
N GLY A 96 -0.65 -0.63 -36.69
CA GLY A 96 -1.35 -1.74 -37.34
C GLY A 96 -2.40 -1.25 -38.33
N PHE A 97 -3.33 -0.38 -37.90
CA PHE A 97 -4.37 0.18 -38.77
C PHE A 97 -3.79 1.00 -39.93
N GLY A 98 -2.72 1.77 -39.70
CA GLY A 98 -2.04 2.54 -40.75
C GLY A 98 -1.43 1.66 -41.84
N LEU A 99 -0.84 0.52 -41.46
CA LEU A 99 -0.30 -0.46 -42.38
C LEU A 99 -1.40 -1.22 -43.13
N PHE A 100 -2.50 -1.60 -42.46
CA PHE A 100 -3.65 -2.25 -43.12
C PHE A 100 -4.33 -1.36 -44.17
N ARG A 101 -4.32 -0.03 -43.97
CA ARG A 101 -4.90 0.92 -44.93
C ARG A 101 -4.09 1.04 -46.23
N ARG A 102 -2.76 0.85 -46.20
CA ARG A 102 -1.90 0.94 -47.40
C ARG A 102 -2.12 -0.20 -48.39
N ASN A 103 -2.72 -1.32 -47.97
CA ASN A 103 -2.90 -2.49 -48.82
C ASN A 103 -4.26 -2.53 -49.56
N LYS A 104 -5.07 -1.46 -49.49
CA LYS A 104 -6.39 -1.38 -50.18
C LYS A 104 -6.41 -0.46 -51.40
N THR A 105 -5.25 -0.13 -51.98
CA THR A 105 -5.18 0.55 -53.29
C THR A 105 -4.80 -0.47 -54.35
N VAL A 106 -5.81 -1.20 -54.84
CA VAL A 106 -5.78 -1.98 -56.10
C VAL A 106 -7.08 -1.68 -56.83
#